data_AF-A0A962W5A7-F1
#
_entry.id   AF-A0A962W5A7-F1
#
_cell.length_a   1.000
_cell.length_b   1.000
_cell.length_c   1.000
_cell.angle_alpha   90.00
_cell.angle_beta   90.00
_cell.angle_gamma   90.00
#
_symmetry.space_group_name_H-M   'P 1'
#
loop_
_entity.id
_entity.type
_entity.pdbx_description
1 polymer ?
#
loop_
_entity_poly.entity_id
_entity_poly.type
_entity_poly.pdbx_seq_one_letter_code
_entity_poly.pdbx_strand_id
1 'polypeptide(L)'
;WMMWFVPPQDAYMRRWFENFLWRLHTNSPNVTALLRHNPFPHQGPRYLRVLAYRYRFTTAAERERSGAIWDTQLLGEFPNVPPRKP
;
A
#
# COMPACT_ATOMS: atom_id res chain seq x y z
N TRP A 1 1.81 4.68 6.57
CA TRP A 1 2.26 4.98 5.19
C TRP A 1 1.42 4.15 4.24
N MET A 2 0.89 4.75 3.17
CA MET A 2 0.08 4.06 2.16
C MET A 2 0.87 4.10 0.84
N MET A 3 1.05 2.95 0.22
CA MET A 3 1.64 2.88 -1.11
C MET A 3 0.51 3.04 -2.13
N TRP A 4 0.46 4.20 -2.79
CA TRP A 4 -0.68 4.60 -3.63
C TRP A 4 -0.62 4.06 -5.07
N PHE A 5 0.46 3.39 -5.47
CA PHE A 5 0.75 3.09 -6.88
C PHE A 5 1.45 1.75 -7.10
N VAL A 6 0.91 0.63 -6.60
CA VAL A 6 1.32 -0.68 -7.12
C VAL A 6 0.40 -1.01 -8.29
N PRO A 7 0.85 -0.94 -9.56
CA PRO A 7 0.18 -1.66 -10.63
C PRO A 7 0.55 -3.14 -10.45
N PRO A 8 -0.36 -4.00 -9.97
CA PRO A 8 -0.01 -5.38 -9.63
C PRO A 8 0.28 -6.27 -10.86
N GLN A 9 0.23 -5.69 -12.07
CA GLN A 9 0.33 -6.39 -13.35
C GLN A 9 1.61 -6.06 -14.13
N ASP A 10 2.37 -5.02 -13.73
CA ASP A 10 3.67 -4.73 -14.33
C ASP A 10 4.76 -5.56 -13.63
N ALA A 11 5.51 -6.36 -14.41
CA ALA A 11 6.52 -7.28 -13.86
C ALA A 11 7.67 -6.53 -13.16
N TYR A 12 8.03 -5.34 -13.64
CA TYR A 12 9.07 -4.53 -13.03
C TYR A 12 8.58 -3.95 -11.69
N MET A 13 7.33 -3.49 -11.62
CA MET A 13 6.73 -2.98 -10.40
C MET A 13 6.53 -4.06 -9.34
N ARG A 14 6.20 -5.30 -9.74
CA ARG A 14 6.18 -6.45 -8.82
C ARG A 14 7.55 -6.70 -8.19
N ARG A 15 8.60 -6.75 -9.00
CA ARG A 15 9.98 -6.96 -8.51
C ARG A 15 10.43 -5.84 -7.57
N TRP A 16 10.10 -4.59 -7.88
CA TRP A 16 10.39 -3.47 -6.98
C TRP A 16 9.64 -3.61 -5.65
N PHE A 17 8.35 -3.95 -5.70
CA PHE A 17 7.50 -4.10 -4.53
C PHE A 17 7.98 -5.22 -3.61
N GLU A 18 8.31 -6.39 -4.16
CA GLU A 18 8.87 -7.52 -3.42
C GLU A 18 10.20 -7.16 -2.75
N ASN A 19 11.09 -6.44 -3.45
CA ASN A 19 12.34 -5.95 -2.88
C ASN A 19 12.09 -4.97 -1.73
N PHE A 20 11.11 -4.09 -1.86
CA PHE A 20 10.72 -3.17 -0.80
C PHE A 20 10.21 -3.93 0.44
N LEU A 21 9.33 -4.92 0.26
CA LEU A 21 8.84 -5.76 1.36
C LEU A 21 9.99 -6.51 2.04
N TRP A 22 10.92 -7.09 1.28
CA TRP A 22 12.09 -7.78 1.83
C TRP A 22 12.98 -6.84 2.65
N ARG A 23 13.23 -5.63 2.14
CA ARG A 23 14.04 -4.63 2.86
C ARG A 23 13.35 -4.12 4.12
N LEU A 24 12.02 -4.03 4.11
CA LEU A 24 11.25 -3.69 5.29
C LEU A 24 11.27 -4.83 6.32
N HIS A 25 11.12 -6.07 5.87
CA HIS A 25 11.22 -7.27 6.71
C HIS A 25 12.58 -7.40 7.40
N THR A 26 13.66 -7.05 6.70
CA THR A 26 15.04 -7.07 7.22
C THR A 26 15.44 -5.79 7.97
N ASN A 27 14.50 -4.85 8.18
CA ASN A 27 14.74 -3.58 8.87
C ASN A 27 15.90 -2.75 8.28
N SER A 28 16.02 -2.73 6.94
CA SER A 28 17.10 -2.04 6.24
C SER A 28 17.06 -0.53 6.52
N PRO A 29 18.10 0.07 7.13
CA PRO A 29 18.09 1.49 7.51
C PRO A 29 17.75 2.45 6.36
N ASN A 30 18.30 2.18 5.17
CA ASN A 30 18.05 2.98 3.97
C ASN A 30 16.59 2.99 3.52
N VAL A 31 15.83 1.92 3.80
CA VAL A 31 14.42 1.80 3.42
C VAL A 31 13.52 2.32 4.53
N THR A 32 13.82 2.03 5.79
CA THR A 32 13.06 2.57 6.91
C THR A 32 13.18 4.09 7.04
N ALA A 33 14.31 4.67 6.62
CA ALA A 33 14.48 6.12 6.54
C ALA A 33 13.54 6.81 5.54
N LEU A 34 12.98 6.06 4.57
CA LEU A 34 11.97 6.59 3.63
C LEU A 34 10.58 6.71 4.28
N LEU A 35 10.36 6.04 5.42
CA LEU A 35 9.11 6.11 6.14
C LEU A 35 9.12 7.33 7.05
N ARG A 36 8.07 8.17 6.95
CA ARG A 36 7.84 9.28 7.90
C ARG A 36 7.93 8.83 9.36
N HIS A 37 7.48 7.60 9.62
CA HIS A 37 7.58 6.95 10.92
C HIS A 37 7.92 5.48 10.69
N ASN A 38 9.05 5.02 11.25
CA ASN A 38 9.44 3.62 11.21
C ASN A 38 8.76 2.87 12.37
N PRO A 39 7.83 1.93 12.10
CA PRO A 39 7.19 1.15 13.14
C PRO A 39 8.09 0.03 13.71
N PHE A 40 9.29 -0.17 13.18
CA PHE A 40 10.21 -1.26 13.53
C PHE A 40 11.57 -0.72 14.02
N PRO A 41 11.66 -0.08 15.20
CA PRO A 41 12.87 0.63 15.62
C PRO A 41 14.06 -0.28 15.95
N HIS A 42 13.82 -1.52 16.37
CA HIS A 42 14.88 -2.43 16.86
C HIS A 42 15.09 -3.64 15.95
N GLN A 43 14.01 -4.31 15.57
CA GLN A 43 14.05 -5.50 14.73
C GLN A 43 12.91 -5.46 13.72
N GLY A 44 13.14 -6.07 12.57
CA GLY A 44 12.13 -6.18 11.53
C GLY A 44 10.94 -7.04 11.95
N PRO A 45 9.78 -6.88 11.30
CA PRO A 45 8.58 -7.64 11.62
C PRO A 45 8.73 -9.11 11.21
N ARG A 46 8.20 -10.04 12.02
CA ARG A 46 8.17 -11.48 11.66
C ARG A 46 7.30 -11.76 10.43
N TYR A 47 6.21 -11.01 10.28
CA TYR A 47 5.26 -11.15 9.18
C TYR A 47 4.90 -9.78 8.62
N LEU A 48 4.77 -9.70 7.29
CA LEU A 48 4.23 -8.54 6.60
C LEU A 48 2.88 -8.92 6.01
N ARG A 49 1.86 -8.11 6.30
CA ARG A 49 0.53 -8.23 5.70
C ARG A 49 0.28 -7.02 4.81
N VAL A 50 -0.13 -7.27 3.57
CA VAL A 50 -0.40 -6.23 2.57
C VAL A 50 -1.88 -6.22 2.25
N LEU A 51 -2.56 -5.14 2.61
CA LEU A 51 -3.97 -4.92 2.28
C LEU A 51 -4.07 -4.07 1.02
N ALA A 52 -4.90 -4.50 0.07
CA ALA A 52 -5.18 -3.73 -1.14
C ALA A 52 -6.51 -2.98 -0.98
N TYR A 53 -6.51 -1.72 -1.42
CA TYR A 53 -7.68 -0.86 -1.42
C TYR A 53 -7.92 -0.31 -2.82
N ARG A 54 -9.19 -0.15 -3.18
CA ARG A 54 -9.61 0.63 -4.33
C ARG A 54 -9.96 2.04 -3.86
N TYR A 55 -9.38 3.02 -4.55
CA TYR A 55 -9.67 4.42 -4.34
C TYR A 55 -10.44 4.97 -5.53
N ARG A 56 -11.51 5.71 -5.26
CA ARG A 56 -12.25 6.50 -6.24
C ARG A 56 -12.37 7.92 -5.69
N PHE A 57 -12.31 8.93 -6.56
CA PHE A 57 -12.70 10.28 -6.14
C PHE A 57 -14.17 10.30 -5.73
N THR A 58 -14.46 10.94 -4.60
CA THR A 58 -15.84 11.24 -4.21
C THR A 58 -16.48 12.20 -5.21
N THR A 59 -17.78 12.05 -5.43
CA THR A 59 -18.62 13.04 -6.11
C THR A 59 -18.77 14.31 -5.26
N ALA A 60 -19.26 15.40 -5.86
CA ALA A 60 -19.55 16.64 -5.13
C ALA A 60 -20.51 16.39 -3.95
N ALA A 61 -21.58 15.63 -4.16
CA ALA A 61 -22.57 15.33 -3.13
C ALA A 61 -22.03 14.39 -2.02
N GLU A 62 -21.15 13.44 -2.35
CA GLU A 62 -20.45 12.61 -1.35
C GLU A 62 -19.48 13.46 -0.51
N ARG A 63 -18.74 14.37 -1.15
CA ARG A 63 -17.81 15.28 -0.49
C ARG A 63 -18.51 16.31 0.38
N GLU A 64 -19.64 16.86 -0.06
CA GLU A 64 -20.43 17.80 0.74
C GLU A 64 -20.94 17.16 2.02
N ARG A 65 -21.40 15.90 1.95
CA ARG A 65 -21.92 15.16 3.10
C ARG A 65 -20.83 14.67 4.07
N SER A 66 -19.70 14.20 3.55
CA SER A 66 -18.68 13.50 4.35
C SER A 66 -17.39 14.29 4.57
N GLY A 67 -17.14 15.34 3.79
CA GLY A 67 -15.86 16.05 3.73
C GLY A 67 -14.71 15.24 3.07
N ALA A 68 -14.92 13.96 2.76
CA ALA A 68 -13.90 13.11 2.17
C ALA A 68 -13.64 13.47 0.70
N ILE A 69 -12.38 13.34 0.27
CA ILE A 69 -11.95 13.50 -1.13
C ILE A 69 -11.91 12.15 -1.85
N TRP A 70 -11.75 11.07 -1.09
CA TRP A 70 -11.61 9.70 -1.60
C TRP A 70 -12.64 8.80 -0.95
N ASP A 71 -13.27 7.98 -1.77
CA ASP A 71 -14.03 6.81 -1.38
C ASP A 71 -13.08 5.60 -1.40
N THR A 72 -13.03 4.86 -0.30
CA THR A 72 -12.05 3.79 -0.07
C THR A 72 -12.73 2.46 0.15
N GLN A 73 -12.44 1.47 -0.70
CA GLN A 73 -12.97 0.10 -0.57
C GLN A 73 -11.82 -0.88 -0.31
N LEU A 74 -11.89 -1.64 0.79
CA LEU A 74 -10.99 -2.77 1.02
C LEU A 74 -11.26 -3.88 -0.01
N LEU A 75 -10.25 -4.28 -0.77
CA LEU A 75 -10.33 -5.40 -1.72
C LEU A 75 -9.91 -6.73 -1.11
N GLY A 76 -9.11 -6.70 -0.03
CA GLY A 76 -8.59 -7.88 0.66
C GLY A 76 -7.07 -7.88 0.77
N GLU A 77 -6.51 -9.08 0.99
CA GLU A 77 -5.08 -9.29 1.15
C GLU A 77 -4.40 -9.59 -0.19
N PHE A 78 -3.34 -8.84 -0.52
CA PHE A 78 -2.53 -9.07 -1.70
C PHE A 78 -1.69 -10.36 -1.55
N PRO A 79 -1.49 -11.17 -2.61
CA PRO A 79 -1.89 -10.97 -4.01
C PRO A 79 -3.29 -11.48 -4.36
N ASN A 80 -4.07 -11.93 -3.38
CA ASN A 80 -5.37 -12.59 -3.56
C ASN A 80 -6.51 -11.59 -3.78
N VAL A 81 -6.32 -10.62 -4.68
CA VAL A 81 -7.31 -9.58 -4.98
C VAL A 81 -7.67 -9.57 -6.47
N PRO A 82 -8.90 -9.16 -6.84
CA PRO A 82 -9.30 -9.11 -8.24
C PRO A 82 -8.34 -8.25 -9.07
N PRO A 83 -8.01 -8.67 -10.32
CA PRO A 83 -7.15 -7.88 -11.19
C PRO A 83 -7.81 -6.53 -11.46
N ARG A 84 -6.97 -5.48 -11.52
CA ARG A 84 -7.42 -4.16 -11.96
C ARG A 84 -7.84 -4.25 -13.42
N LYS A 85 -9.13 -4.15 -13.69
CA LYS A 85 -9.66 -3.94 -15.03
C LYS A 85 -9.63 -2.43 -15.30
N PRO A 86 -8.92 -1.96 -16.34
CA PRO A 86 -8.96 -0.56 -16.74
C PRO A 86 -10.37 -0.16 -17.21
#